data_AF-A0AAE0A121-F1
#
_entry.id   AF-A0AAE0A121-F1
#
_cell.length_a   1.000
_cell.length_b   1.000
_cell.length_c   1.000
_cell.angle_alpha   90.00
_cell.angle_beta   90.00
_cell.angle_gamma   90.00
#
_symmetry.space_group_name_H-M   'P 1'
#
loop_
_entity.id
_entity.type
_entity.pdbx_description
1 polymer ?
#
loop_
_entity_poly.entity_id
_entity_poly.type
_entity_poly.pdbx_seq_one_letter_code
_entity_poly.pdbx_strand_id
1 'polypeptide(L)'
;MVEMQVKHGLHLLYTKAWRAKDHADASVFGPPEESFKLLRAYCHRLKEVNPGTITAIMTNVANQFEYMFIAHAASVHGFQTVIRSVIAIDGTHLKGKFSSIMFVAICLDANKQVFPLAYGFGYVEDEKSWCWFLNEFKNAIGSLEDCMIISDRHLGIKAAMEKVYPNIPHGYCVFHMAQNIKNDYKWKDVSLVFKQAWKAYRKSDFKEAMLEMMKVNRVAFEELMNVGPKRWSRAYSPVRHYRLMTSSIAESMNSCLVHARQMPITTMVEFIREMLQKWFYKCCTKAEKT
;
A
#
# COMPACT_ATOMS: atom_id res chain seq x y z
N MET A 1 12.53 21.86 -13.78
CA MET A 1 13.51 22.97 -13.77
C MET A 1 14.68 22.63 -14.68
N VAL A 2 15.49 21.62 -14.36
CA VAL A 2 16.58 21.14 -15.24
C VAL A 2 16.06 20.78 -16.63
N GLU A 3 14.96 20.04 -16.74
CA GLU A 3 14.36 19.73 -18.05
C GLU A 3 13.85 20.95 -18.83
N MET A 4 13.27 21.95 -18.17
CA MET A 4 12.77 23.16 -18.83
C MET A 4 13.91 24.00 -19.42
N GLN A 5 15.02 24.07 -18.69
CA GLN A 5 16.23 24.76 -19.14
C GLN A 5 16.95 23.97 -20.25
N VAL A 6 17.08 22.66 -20.10
CA VAL A 6 17.80 21.79 -21.05
C VAL A 6 17.01 21.57 -22.35
N LYS A 7 15.69 21.35 -22.28
CA LYS A 7 14.87 21.06 -23.47
C LYS A 7 14.31 22.30 -24.15
N HIS A 8 14.09 23.39 -23.40
CA HIS A 8 13.37 24.56 -23.90
C HIS A 8 14.17 25.87 -23.77
N GLY A 9 15.40 25.86 -23.25
CA GLY A 9 16.22 27.06 -23.06
C GLY A 9 15.63 28.08 -22.06
N LEU A 10 14.61 27.67 -21.30
CA LEU A 10 13.87 28.56 -20.42
C LEU A 10 14.55 28.67 -19.05
N HIS A 11 15.17 29.82 -18.80
CA HIS A 11 15.69 30.19 -17.48
C HIS A 11 14.57 30.79 -16.62
N LEU A 12 13.82 29.91 -15.95
CA LEU A 12 12.71 30.31 -15.08
C LEU A 12 13.12 30.19 -13.60
N LEU A 13 12.65 31.12 -12.78
CA LEU A 13 12.65 30.96 -11.33
C LEU A 13 11.69 29.83 -10.93
N TYR A 14 12.04 29.05 -9.91
CA TYR A 14 11.21 27.96 -9.41
C TYR A 14 9.78 28.43 -9.10
N THR A 15 9.64 29.59 -8.46
CA THR A 15 8.34 30.19 -8.11
C THR A 15 7.50 30.54 -9.34
N LYS A 16 8.12 31.02 -10.44
CA LYS A 16 7.41 31.29 -11.70
C LYS A 16 6.96 29.98 -12.37
N ALA A 17 7.84 28.97 -12.41
CA ALA A 17 7.51 27.66 -12.98
C ALA A 17 6.39 26.96 -12.18
N TRP A 18 6.42 27.05 -10.85
CA TRP A 18 5.38 26.51 -9.99
C TRP A 18 4.03 27.21 -10.20
N ARG A 19 3.99 28.55 -10.25
CA ARG A 19 2.76 29.31 -10.52
C ARG A 19 2.20 29.03 -11.92
N ALA A 20 3.07 28.91 -12.93
CA ALA A 20 2.64 28.56 -14.28
C ALA A 20 2.03 27.16 -14.34
N LYS A 21 2.63 26.18 -13.64
CA LYS A 21 2.05 24.84 -13.48
C LYS A 21 0.70 24.90 -12.77
N ASP A 22 0.62 25.57 -11.62
CA ASP A 22 -0.61 25.70 -10.84
C ASP A 22 -1.74 26.34 -11.66
N HIS A 23 -1.43 27.36 -12.46
CA HIS A 23 -2.38 27.99 -13.36
C HIS A 23 -2.83 27.06 -14.51
N ALA A 24 -1.90 26.29 -15.10
CA ALA A 24 -2.23 25.30 -16.12
C ALA A 24 -3.10 24.18 -15.55
N ASP A 25 -2.76 23.65 -14.37
CA ASP A 25 -3.52 22.61 -13.68
C ASP A 25 -4.94 23.11 -13.36
N ALA A 26 -5.08 24.33 -12.84
CA ALA A 26 -6.39 24.95 -12.57
C ALA A 26 -7.21 25.17 -13.86
N SER A 27 -6.55 25.46 -14.98
CA SER A 27 -7.23 25.65 -16.28
C SER A 27 -7.73 24.34 -16.87
N VAL A 28 -7.01 23.23 -16.64
CA VAL A 28 -7.37 21.90 -17.17
C VAL A 28 -8.37 21.19 -16.27
N PHE A 29 -8.15 21.22 -14.95
CA PHE A 29 -8.91 20.41 -13.99
C PHE A 29 -9.93 21.22 -13.17
N GLY A 30 -9.94 22.54 -13.30
CA GLY A 30 -10.70 23.43 -12.44
C GLY A 30 -10.09 23.58 -11.04
N PRO A 31 -10.76 24.32 -10.15
CA PRO A 31 -10.30 24.49 -8.78
C PRO A 31 -10.22 23.15 -8.04
N PRO A 32 -9.14 22.85 -7.32
CA PRO A 32 -9.00 21.58 -6.62
C PRO A 32 -10.11 21.31 -5.60
N GLU A 33 -10.72 22.34 -5.04
CA GLU A 33 -11.84 22.25 -4.09
C GLU A 33 -13.10 21.69 -4.75
N GLU A 34 -13.34 21.98 -6.03
CA GLU A 34 -14.47 21.44 -6.79
C GLU A 34 -14.32 19.93 -7.03
N SER A 35 -13.08 19.44 -7.16
CA SER A 35 -12.82 18.01 -7.35
C SER A 35 -13.37 17.18 -6.18
N PHE A 36 -13.25 17.64 -4.93
CA PHE A 36 -13.78 16.93 -3.77
C PHE A 36 -15.31 16.88 -3.78
N LYS A 37 -16.00 17.91 -4.27
CA LYS A 37 -17.47 17.94 -4.36
C LYS A 37 -18.01 16.88 -5.33
N LEU A 38 -17.25 16.56 -6.37
CA LEU A 38 -17.64 15.55 -7.37
C LEU A 38 -17.49 14.10 -6.87
N LEU A 39 -16.71 13.84 -5.83
CA LEU A 39 -16.42 12.47 -5.37
C LEU A 39 -17.67 11.67 -4.98
N ARG A 40 -18.65 12.32 -4.35
CA ARG A 40 -19.91 11.65 -3.97
C ARG A 40 -20.70 11.21 -5.20
N ALA A 41 -20.85 12.11 -6.18
CA ALA A 41 -21.51 11.79 -7.45
C ALA A 41 -20.74 10.72 -8.22
N TYR A 42 -19.41 10.81 -8.26
CA TYR A 42 -18.54 9.80 -8.87
C TYR A 42 -18.73 8.43 -8.24
N CYS A 43 -18.63 8.32 -6.92
CA CYS A 43 -18.78 7.06 -6.19
C CYS A 43 -20.19 6.47 -6.35
N HIS A 44 -21.22 7.31 -6.43
CA HIS A 44 -22.58 6.88 -6.72
C HIS A 44 -22.68 6.27 -8.13
N ARG A 45 -22.25 7.01 -9.16
CA ARG A 45 -22.24 6.54 -10.55
C ARG A 45 -21.38 5.28 -10.73
N LEU A 46 -20.24 5.19 -10.06
CA LEU A 46 -19.36 4.01 -10.11
C LEU A 46 -20.08 2.74 -9.62
N LYS A 47 -20.90 2.85 -8.56
CA LYS A 47 -21.70 1.74 -8.05
C LYS A 47 -22.83 1.34 -8.99
N GLU A 48 -23.46 2.32 -9.65
CA GLU A 48 -24.51 2.05 -10.64
C GLU A 48 -23.97 1.32 -11.87
N VAL A 49 -22.85 1.76 -12.42
CA VAL A 49 -22.28 1.18 -13.65
C VAL A 49 -21.46 -0.08 -13.40
N ASN A 50 -21.01 -0.31 -12.16
CA ASN A 50 -20.26 -1.50 -11.77
C ASN A 50 -20.83 -2.09 -10.46
N PRO A 51 -21.99 -2.76 -10.53
CA PRO A 51 -22.65 -3.36 -9.37
C PRO A 51 -21.73 -4.29 -8.57
N GLY A 52 -21.79 -4.20 -7.25
CA GLY A 52 -20.88 -4.90 -6.33
C GLY A 52 -19.61 -4.11 -5.99
N THR A 53 -19.38 -2.95 -6.61
CA THR A 53 -18.34 -2.01 -6.16
C THR A 53 -18.72 -1.41 -4.83
N ILE A 54 -17.76 -1.34 -3.91
CA ILE A 54 -17.96 -0.82 -2.56
C ILE A 54 -17.20 0.51 -2.46
N THR A 55 -17.92 1.55 -2.04
CA THR A 55 -17.36 2.89 -1.85
C THR A 55 -17.80 3.49 -0.53
N ALA A 56 -16.89 4.17 0.15
CA ALA A 56 -17.19 4.94 1.36
C ALA A 56 -16.51 6.31 1.28
N ILE A 57 -17.21 7.34 1.75
CA ILE A 57 -16.67 8.70 1.88
C ILE A 57 -17.06 9.21 3.27
N MET A 58 -16.07 9.71 4.01
CA MET A 58 -16.28 10.38 5.29
C MET A 58 -15.95 11.88 5.18
N THR A 59 -16.81 12.69 5.77
CA THR A 59 -16.62 14.14 5.91
C THR A 59 -16.65 14.54 7.37
N ASN A 60 -15.93 15.61 7.72
CA ASN A 60 -15.98 16.17 9.06
C ASN A 60 -17.30 16.94 9.32
N VAL A 61 -17.44 17.49 10.52
CA VAL A 61 -18.62 18.29 10.93
C VAL A 61 -18.85 19.54 10.09
N ALA A 62 -17.82 20.04 9.40
CA ALA A 62 -17.89 21.17 8.49
C ALA A 62 -18.14 20.73 7.02
N ASN A 63 -18.55 19.49 6.79
CA ASN A 63 -18.74 18.87 5.46
C ASN A 63 -17.49 18.85 4.57
N GLN A 64 -16.30 18.93 5.16
CA GLN A 64 -15.04 18.81 4.43
C GLN A 64 -14.63 17.35 4.33
N PHE A 65 -14.04 16.99 3.20
CA PHE A 65 -13.53 15.65 2.94
C PHE A 65 -12.47 15.23 3.98
N GLU A 66 -12.64 14.04 4.57
CA GLU A 66 -11.60 13.42 5.42
C GLU A 66 -11.07 12.13 4.81
N TYR A 67 -11.96 11.24 4.37
CA TYR A 67 -11.57 9.92 3.90
C TYR A 67 -12.38 9.41 2.71
N MET A 68 -11.76 8.55 1.92
CA MET A 68 -12.41 7.78 0.86
C MET A 68 -11.87 6.36 0.80
N PHE A 69 -12.72 5.43 0.41
CA PHE A 69 -12.41 4.03 0.19
C PHE A 69 -13.11 3.55 -1.08
N ILE A 70 -12.41 2.77 -1.90
CA ILE A 70 -12.96 2.10 -3.07
C ILE A 70 -12.40 0.66 -3.15
N ALA A 71 -13.30 -0.32 -3.25
CA ALA A 71 -13.01 -1.68 -3.66
C ALA A 71 -13.91 -2.05 -4.84
N HIS A 72 -13.31 -2.34 -6.01
CA HIS A 72 -14.08 -2.66 -7.21
C HIS A 72 -14.75 -4.03 -7.10
N ALA A 73 -15.90 -4.21 -7.75
CA ALA A 73 -16.65 -5.48 -7.72
C ALA A 73 -15.77 -6.68 -8.10
N ALA A 74 -14.95 -6.55 -9.15
CA ALA A 74 -14.01 -7.58 -9.59
C ALA A 74 -12.96 -7.92 -8.52
N SER A 75 -12.49 -6.92 -7.76
CA SER A 75 -11.54 -7.11 -6.66
C SER A 75 -12.18 -7.87 -5.50
N VAL A 76 -13.38 -7.47 -5.09
CA VAL A 76 -14.15 -8.11 -4.01
C VAL A 76 -14.46 -9.56 -4.39
N HIS A 77 -15.04 -9.76 -5.57
CA HIS A 77 -15.40 -11.08 -6.07
C HIS A 77 -14.18 -11.98 -6.24
N GLY A 78 -13.12 -11.48 -6.88
CA GLY A 78 -11.88 -12.25 -7.08
C GLY A 78 -11.26 -12.66 -5.76
N PHE A 79 -11.27 -11.78 -4.75
CA PHE A 79 -10.73 -12.12 -3.44
C PHE A 79 -11.49 -13.26 -2.77
N GLN A 80 -12.82 -13.14 -2.72
CA GLN A 80 -13.69 -14.10 -2.04
C GLN A 80 -13.74 -15.47 -2.72
N THR A 81 -13.38 -15.56 -4.00
CA THR A 81 -13.52 -16.80 -4.78
C THR A 81 -12.22 -17.56 -4.98
N VAL A 82 -11.08 -16.89 -5.21
CA VAL A 82 -9.88 -17.55 -5.77
C VAL A 82 -8.57 -17.18 -5.06
N ILE A 83 -8.54 -16.11 -4.24
CA ILE A 83 -7.29 -15.47 -3.86
C ILE A 83 -6.74 -15.94 -2.51
N ARG A 84 -5.41 -15.89 -2.43
CA ARG A 84 -4.55 -16.47 -1.40
C ARG A 84 -4.46 -15.63 -0.13
N SER A 85 -4.08 -16.33 0.92
CA SER A 85 -3.88 -15.98 2.34
C SER A 85 -2.97 -14.79 2.70
N VAL A 86 -2.46 -13.98 1.77
CA VAL A 86 -1.55 -12.87 2.14
C VAL A 86 -1.90 -11.58 1.40
N ILE A 87 -2.15 -10.54 2.19
CA ILE A 87 -2.47 -9.19 1.74
C ILE A 87 -1.32 -8.28 2.16
N ALA A 88 -0.78 -7.51 1.22
CA ALA A 88 0.11 -6.40 1.51
C ALA A 88 -0.68 -5.09 1.59
N ILE A 89 -0.45 -4.30 2.63
CA ILE A 89 -0.95 -2.93 2.75
C ILE A 89 0.22 -1.95 2.79
N ASP A 90 0.02 -0.76 2.24
CA ASP A 90 1.02 0.30 2.25
C ASP A 90 0.36 1.69 2.21
N GLY A 91 1.02 2.65 2.84
CA GLY A 91 0.67 4.05 2.84
C GLY A 91 1.65 4.83 1.98
N THR A 92 1.17 5.75 1.16
CA THR A 92 2.08 6.65 0.43
C THR A 92 1.57 8.07 0.41
N HIS A 93 2.47 9.02 0.69
CA HIS A 93 2.16 10.43 0.61
C HIS A 93 1.80 10.84 -0.82
N LEU A 94 0.72 11.61 -0.93
CA LEU A 94 0.40 12.37 -2.14
C LEU A 94 1.36 13.56 -2.26
N LYS A 95 1.59 14.00 -3.51
CA LYS A 95 2.50 15.12 -3.83
C LYS A 95 1.75 16.36 -4.32
N GLY A 96 0.42 16.36 -4.19
CA GLY A 96 -0.45 17.46 -4.58
C GLY A 96 -0.57 18.55 -3.51
N LYS A 97 -1.39 19.56 -3.79
CA LYS A 97 -1.66 20.70 -2.90
C LYS A 97 -2.24 20.27 -1.54
N PHE A 98 -2.96 19.15 -1.50
CA PHE A 98 -3.49 18.56 -0.28
C PHE A 98 -2.55 17.45 0.19
N SER A 99 -1.76 17.75 1.22
CA SER A 99 -0.96 16.75 1.92
C SER A 99 -1.90 15.70 2.49
N SER A 100 -1.88 14.53 1.89
CA SER A 100 -2.78 13.41 2.19
C SER A 100 -2.05 12.10 1.93
N ILE A 101 -2.63 11.01 2.42
CA ILE A 101 -2.12 9.66 2.28
C ILE A 101 -3.03 8.90 1.34
N MET A 102 -2.43 8.13 0.44
CA MET A 102 -3.12 7.07 -0.27
C MET A 102 -2.79 5.75 0.39
N PHE A 103 -3.83 5.01 0.75
CA PHE A 103 -3.76 3.65 1.26
C PHE A 103 -4.02 2.68 0.12
N VAL A 104 -3.27 1.58 0.09
CA VAL A 104 -3.51 0.49 -0.86
C VAL A 104 -3.53 -0.84 -0.12
N ALA A 105 -4.43 -1.73 -0.54
CA ALA A 105 -4.47 -3.13 -0.15
C ALA A 105 -4.38 -3.99 -1.40
N ILE A 106 -3.39 -4.89 -1.44
CA ILE A 106 -3.01 -5.64 -2.63
C ILE A 106 -2.65 -7.07 -2.23
N CYS A 107 -2.95 -8.02 -3.09
CA CYS A 107 -2.55 -9.42 -2.90
C CYS A 107 -1.92 -9.98 -4.18
N LEU A 108 -1.60 -11.27 -4.15
CA LEU A 108 -1.19 -12.02 -5.33
C LEU A 108 -2.26 -13.05 -5.69
N ASP A 109 -2.56 -13.14 -6.99
CA ASP A 109 -3.40 -14.20 -7.51
C ASP A 109 -2.68 -15.57 -7.52
N ALA A 110 -3.36 -16.60 -8.02
CA ALA A 110 -2.80 -17.94 -8.17
C ALA A 110 -1.54 -17.96 -9.06
N ASN A 111 -1.47 -17.08 -10.05
CA ASN A 111 -0.39 -16.93 -11.02
C ASN A 111 0.73 -15.99 -10.55
N LYS A 112 0.70 -15.54 -9.28
CA LYS A 112 1.66 -14.60 -8.68
C LYS A 112 1.65 -13.23 -9.36
N GLN A 113 0.55 -12.86 -10.02
CA GLN A 113 0.33 -11.53 -10.54
C GLN A 113 -0.23 -10.64 -9.44
N VAL A 114 0.11 -9.35 -9.51
CA VAL A 114 -0.41 -8.33 -8.60
C VAL A 114 -1.92 -8.22 -8.79
N PHE A 115 -2.67 -8.34 -7.69
CA PHE A 115 -4.11 -8.23 -7.70
C PHE A 115 -4.55 -7.17 -6.67
N PRO A 116 -4.87 -5.94 -7.14
CA PRO A 116 -5.31 -4.86 -6.27
C PRO A 116 -6.69 -5.15 -5.66
N LEU A 117 -6.82 -4.96 -4.35
CA LEU A 117 -8.05 -5.23 -3.61
C LEU A 117 -8.86 -3.98 -3.33
N ALA A 118 -8.19 -2.98 -2.75
CA ALA A 118 -8.80 -1.71 -2.42
C ALA A 118 -7.77 -0.60 -2.40
N TYR A 119 -8.24 0.63 -2.54
CA TYR A 119 -7.46 1.83 -2.30
C TYR A 119 -8.32 2.88 -1.60
N GLY A 120 -7.65 3.79 -0.91
CA GLY A 120 -8.32 4.85 -0.17
C GLY A 120 -7.44 6.06 0.00
N PHE A 121 -8.05 7.13 0.50
CA PHE A 121 -7.38 8.39 0.75
C PHE A 121 -7.74 8.88 2.14
N GLY A 122 -6.78 9.49 2.82
CA GLY A 122 -6.97 10.12 4.12
C GLY A 122 -6.03 11.30 4.32
N TYR A 123 -6.22 12.04 5.41
CA TYR A 123 -5.48 13.27 5.65
C TYR A 123 -4.04 13.03 6.17
N VAL A 124 -3.87 12.16 7.16
CA VAL A 124 -2.58 11.91 7.83
C VAL A 124 -2.35 10.42 7.97
N GLU A 125 -1.08 10.01 7.97
CA GLU A 125 -0.71 8.63 8.25
C GLU A 125 -0.68 8.40 9.76
N ASP A 126 -1.84 8.17 10.34
CA ASP A 126 -2.00 7.91 11.77
C ASP A 126 -2.86 6.69 12.04
N GLU A 127 -2.96 6.32 13.32
CA GLU A 127 -3.78 5.19 13.74
C GLU A 127 -5.25 5.36 13.33
N LYS A 128 -5.82 6.56 13.47
CA LYS A 128 -7.23 6.83 13.13
C LYS A 128 -7.51 6.56 11.66
N SER A 129 -6.64 7.04 10.78
CA SER A 129 -6.78 6.90 9.33
C SER A 129 -6.59 5.45 8.88
N TRP A 130 -5.61 4.75 9.46
CA TRP A 130 -5.44 3.31 9.23
C TRP A 130 -6.61 2.49 9.77
N CYS A 131 -7.14 2.81 10.95
CA CYS A 131 -8.33 2.15 11.50
C CYS A 131 -9.53 2.33 10.58
N TRP A 132 -9.75 3.54 10.09
CA TRP A 132 -10.85 3.83 9.17
C TRP A 132 -10.70 2.99 7.88
N PHE A 133 -9.54 3.04 7.23
CA PHE A 133 -9.29 2.27 6.00
C PHE A 133 -9.46 0.76 6.21
N LEU A 134 -8.90 0.22 7.30
CA LEU A 134 -8.97 -1.22 7.60
C LEU A 134 -10.38 -1.69 7.95
N ASN A 135 -11.21 -0.84 8.59
CA ASN A 135 -12.62 -1.17 8.83
C ASN A 135 -13.43 -1.18 7.54
N GLU A 136 -13.26 -0.20 6.66
CA GLU A 136 -13.90 -0.21 5.34
C GLU A 136 -13.43 -1.41 4.51
N PHE A 137 -12.14 -1.73 4.57
CA PHE A 137 -11.60 -2.93 3.93
C PHE A 137 -12.22 -4.23 4.47
N LYS A 138 -12.40 -4.34 5.79
CA LYS A 138 -13.06 -5.47 6.44
C LYS A 138 -14.50 -5.63 5.97
N ASN A 139 -15.24 -4.52 5.94
CA ASN A 139 -16.64 -4.49 5.50
C ASN A 139 -16.76 -4.86 4.02
N ALA A 140 -15.79 -4.47 3.20
CA ALA A 140 -15.81 -4.71 1.77
C ALA A 140 -15.47 -6.15 1.38
N ILE A 141 -14.43 -6.72 1.99
CA ILE A 141 -13.86 -8.00 1.58
C ILE A 141 -14.47 -9.18 2.36
N GLY A 142 -14.93 -8.96 3.59
CA GLY A 142 -15.51 -10.00 4.44
C GLY A 142 -14.47 -10.70 5.32
N SER A 143 -14.68 -12.00 5.57
CA SER A 143 -13.79 -12.77 6.46
C SER A 143 -12.39 -12.90 5.86
N LEU A 144 -11.38 -12.69 6.72
CA LEU A 144 -9.96 -12.88 6.40
C LEU A 144 -9.40 -14.11 7.14
N GLU A 145 -10.23 -15.14 7.36
CA GLU A 145 -9.79 -16.40 7.93
C GLU A 145 -8.56 -16.95 7.18
N ASP A 146 -7.61 -17.47 7.94
CA ASP A 146 -6.32 -17.97 7.45
C ASP A 146 -5.47 -16.98 6.64
N CYS A 147 -5.82 -15.68 6.63
CA CYS A 147 -5.03 -14.66 5.97
C CYS A 147 -3.97 -14.05 6.90
N MET A 148 -2.97 -13.40 6.31
CA MET A 148 -1.99 -12.57 6.97
C MET A 148 -1.90 -11.24 6.25
N ILE A 149 -1.84 -10.16 7.01
CA ILE A 149 -1.61 -8.82 6.48
C ILE A 149 -0.14 -8.47 6.67
N ILE A 150 0.54 -8.03 5.61
CA ILE A 150 1.93 -7.56 5.63
C ILE A 150 1.95 -6.06 5.40
N SER A 151 2.67 -5.33 6.25
CA SER A 151 2.87 -3.89 6.09
C SER A 151 4.30 -3.50 6.43
N ASP A 152 4.62 -2.22 6.30
CA ASP A 152 5.78 -1.65 6.98
C ASP A 152 5.63 -1.68 8.52
N ARG A 153 6.55 -1.03 9.24
CA ARG A 153 6.55 -0.93 10.70
C ARG A 153 6.03 0.41 11.23
N HIS A 154 5.21 1.13 10.47
CA HIS A 154 4.64 2.40 10.91
C HIS A 154 3.77 2.20 12.16
N LEU A 155 3.94 3.07 13.16
CA LEU A 155 3.26 2.94 14.46
C LEU A 155 1.73 2.99 14.31
N GLY A 156 1.23 3.84 13.40
CA GLY A 156 -0.20 3.93 13.09
C GLY A 156 -0.78 2.62 12.54
N ILE A 157 -0.02 1.92 11.68
CA ILE A 157 -0.46 0.62 11.13
C ILE A 157 -0.50 -0.43 12.23
N LYS A 158 0.56 -0.52 13.05
CA LYS A 158 0.64 -1.49 14.14
C LYS A 158 -0.55 -1.34 15.09
N ALA A 159 -0.84 -0.12 15.53
CA ALA A 159 -1.94 0.14 16.44
C ALA A 159 -3.32 -0.13 15.79
N ALA A 160 -3.48 0.21 14.51
CA ALA A 160 -4.71 -0.08 13.78
C ALA A 160 -4.95 -1.58 13.55
N MET A 161 -3.90 -2.35 13.26
CA MET A 161 -3.95 -3.80 13.12
C MET A 161 -4.39 -4.47 14.43
N GLU A 162 -3.84 -4.03 15.57
CA GLU A 162 -4.21 -4.54 16.89
C GLU A 162 -5.69 -4.24 17.23
N LYS A 163 -6.25 -3.13 16.75
CA LYS A 163 -7.65 -2.74 16.97
C LYS A 163 -8.65 -3.41 16.01
N VAL A 164 -8.38 -3.40 14.72
CA VAL A 164 -9.35 -3.85 13.68
C VAL A 164 -9.26 -5.35 13.42
N TYR A 165 -8.04 -5.90 13.51
CA TYR A 165 -7.70 -7.28 13.18
C TYR A 165 -6.89 -7.97 14.29
N PRO A 166 -7.37 -8.00 15.55
CA PRO A 166 -6.61 -8.56 16.67
C PRO A 166 -6.24 -10.05 16.49
N ASN A 167 -7.04 -10.79 15.72
CA ASN A 167 -6.88 -12.23 15.50
C ASN A 167 -6.20 -12.57 14.17
N ILE A 168 -5.92 -11.59 13.31
CA ILE A 168 -5.26 -11.84 12.03
C ILE A 168 -3.75 -11.67 12.21
N PRO A 169 -2.94 -12.65 11.79
CA PRO A 169 -1.50 -12.49 11.74
C PRO A 169 -1.06 -11.20 11.04
N HIS A 170 -0.24 -10.41 11.74
CA HIS A 170 0.39 -9.21 11.20
C HIS A 170 1.88 -9.44 10.93
N GLY A 171 2.25 -9.36 9.66
CA GLY A 171 3.61 -9.46 9.17
C GLY A 171 4.27 -8.12 8.95
N TYR A 172 5.56 -8.06 9.25
CA TYR A 172 6.39 -6.92 8.89
C TYR A 172 7.15 -7.19 7.61
N CYS A 173 7.14 -6.21 6.72
CA CYS A 173 7.88 -6.23 5.48
C CYS A 173 9.38 -6.38 5.76
N VAL A 174 9.94 -7.50 5.31
CA VAL A 174 11.37 -7.81 5.52
C VAL A 174 12.30 -6.85 4.78
N PHE A 175 11.83 -6.19 3.72
CA PHE A 175 12.60 -5.17 3.01
C PHE A 175 12.79 -3.92 3.88
N HIS A 176 11.71 -3.39 4.45
CA HIS A 176 11.78 -2.27 5.39
C HIS A 176 12.60 -2.62 6.64
N MET A 177 12.45 -3.84 7.17
CA MET A 177 13.30 -4.30 8.26
C MET A 177 14.78 -4.37 7.88
N ALA A 178 15.12 -4.89 6.71
CA ALA A 178 16.49 -4.94 6.22
C ALA A 178 17.08 -3.52 6.06
N GLN A 179 16.28 -2.56 5.61
CA GLN A 179 16.71 -1.18 5.43
C GLN A 179 16.98 -0.50 6.78
N ASN A 180 16.13 -0.73 7.79
CA ASN A 180 16.38 -0.25 9.16
C ASN A 180 17.66 -0.88 9.72
N ILE A 181 17.81 -2.20 9.64
CA ILE A 181 19.02 -2.90 10.10
C ILE A 181 20.29 -2.34 9.45
N LYS A 182 20.24 -2.10 8.13
CA LYS A 182 21.36 -1.51 7.39
C LYS A 182 21.69 -0.11 7.90
N ASN A 183 20.69 0.71 8.22
CA ASN A 183 20.89 2.08 8.69
C ASN A 183 21.36 2.14 10.15
N ASP A 184 20.78 1.32 11.02
CA ASP A 184 21.01 1.31 12.46
C ASP A 184 22.36 0.70 12.80
N TYR A 185 22.66 -0.44 12.17
CA TYR A 185 23.87 -1.20 12.48
C TYR A 185 25.02 -0.89 11.54
N LYS A 186 24.79 -0.47 10.28
CA LYS A 186 25.83 -0.15 9.26
C LYS A 186 26.82 -1.27 8.94
N TRP A 187 26.65 -2.48 9.49
CA TRP A 187 27.55 -3.62 9.30
C TRP A 187 26.99 -4.59 8.25
N LYS A 188 27.82 -4.97 7.28
CA LYS A 188 27.45 -5.90 6.20
C LYS A 188 27.06 -7.27 6.73
N ASP A 189 27.74 -7.75 7.78
CA ASP A 189 27.53 -9.08 8.33
C ASP A 189 26.15 -9.22 9.00
N VAL A 190 25.71 -8.22 9.77
CA VAL A 190 24.35 -8.19 10.36
C VAL A 190 23.28 -8.29 9.26
N SER A 191 23.46 -7.53 8.17
CA SER A 191 22.52 -7.56 7.04
C SER A 191 22.50 -8.93 6.33
N LEU A 192 23.66 -9.58 6.22
CA LEU A 192 23.80 -10.91 5.61
C LEU A 192 23.12 -11.98 6.47
N VAL A 193 23.42 -12.00 7.77
CA VAL A 193 22.85 -12.98 8.71
C VAL A 193 21.34 -12.78 8.86
N PHE A 194 20.86 -11.53 8.91
CA PHE A 194 19.42 -11.25 8.87
C PHE A 194 18.77 -11.85 7.62
N LYS A 195 19.41 -11.71 6.46
CA LYS A 195 18.94 -12.27 5.18
C LYS A 195 18.87 -13.79 5.20
N GLN A 196 19.80 -14.47 5.85
CA GLN A 196 19.76 -15.92 6.04
C GLN A 196 18.60 -16.31 6.96
N ALA A 197 18.46 -15.62 8.09
CA ALA A 197 17.41 -15.89 9.08
C ALA A 197 16.00 -15.73 8.48
N TRP A 198 15.68 -14.61 7.84
CA TRP A 198 14.30 -14.41 7.35
C TRP A 198 13.94 -15.33 6.17
N LYS A 199 14.93 -15.72 5.36
CA LYS A 199 14.74 -16.66 4.22
C LYS A 199 14.70 -18.13 4.64
N ALA A 200 15.16 -18.46 5.84
CA ALA A 200 15.22 -19.83 6.34
C ALA A 200 13.87 -20.53 6.19
N TYR A 201 13.90 -21.73 5.59
CA TYR A 201 12.71 -22.56 5.45
C TYR A 201 12.49 -23.42 6.69
N ARG A 202 13.58 -23.96 7.26
CA ARG A 202 13.52 -24.81 8.45
C ARG A 202 13.79 -23.99 9.71
N LYS A 203 13.18 -24.41 10.81
CA LYS A 203 13.43 -23.82 12.13
C LYS A 203 14.88 -24.05 12.61
N SER A 204 15.54 -25.11 12.16
CA SER A 204 16.98 -25.37 12.41
C SER A 204 17.84 -24.26 11.81
N ASP A 205 17.69 -24.02 10.51
CA ASP A 205 18.50 -23.06 9.75
C ASP A 205 18.28 -21.63 10.30
N PHE A 206 17.03 -21.32 10.70
CA PHE A 206 16.74 -20.06 11.39
C PHE A 206 17.49 -19.94 12.72
N LYS A 207 17.47 -21.00 13.55
CA LYS A 207 18.16 -20.98 14.85
C LYS A 207 19.66 -20.82 14.69
N GLU A 208 20.26 -21.50 13.72
CA GLU A 208 21.67 -21.36 13.38
C GLU A 208 22.00 -19.91 12.99
N ALA A 209 21.23 -19.31 12.08
CA ALA A 209 21.41 -17.91 11.70
C ALA A 209 21.23 -16.95 12.88
N MET A 210 20.28 -17.21 13.79
CA MET A 210 20.10 -16.38 14.98
C MET A 210 21.21 -16.56 16.03
N LEU A 211 21.80 -17.75 16.15
CA LEU A 211 23.00 -17.96 16.98
C LEU A 211 24.21 -17.23 16.39
N GLU A 212 24.34 -17.19 15.06
CA GLU A 212 25.35 -16.37 14.39
C GLU A 212 25.09 -14.88 14.62
N MET A 213 23.83 -14.43 14.50
CA MET A 213 23.44 -13.05 14.78
C MET A 213 23.85 -12.64 16.19
N MET A 214 23.63 -13.50 17.18
CA MET A 214 24.02 -13.23 18.57
C MET A 214 25.54 -13.02 18.73
N LYS A 215 26.36 -13.75 17.96
CA LYS A 215 27.82 -13.59 17.95
C LYS A 215 28.26 -12.31 17.24
N VAL A 216 27.62 -11.98 16.12
CA VAL A 216 27.95 -10.80 15.29
C VAL A 216 27.48 -9.51 15.97
N ASN A 217 26.23 -9.50 16.46
CA ASN A 217 25.63 -8.36 17.13
C ASN A 217 24.49 -8.79 18.06
N ARG A 218 24.78 -8.82 19.35
CA ARG A 218 23.82 -9.21 20.39
C ARG A 218 22.59 -8.29 20.46
N VAL A 219 22.76 -6.98 20.25
CA VAL A 219 21.65 -6.00 20.28
C VAL A 219 20.67 -6.28 19.14
N ALA A 220 21.18 -6.48 17.93
CA ALA A 220 20.35 -6.86 16.77
C ALA A 220 19.62 -8.18 16.98
N PHE A 221 20.27 -9.17 17.59
CA PHE A 221 19.62 -10.43 17.98
C PHE A 221 18.44 -10.18 18.94
N GLU A 222 18.66 -9.43 20.03
CA GLU A 222 17.65 -9.15 21.04
C GLU A 222 16.46 -8.38 20.42
N GLU A 223 16.73 -7.36 19.60
CA GLU A 223 15.69 -6.61 18.88
C GLU A 223 14.87 -7.49 17.94
N LEU A 224 15.51 -8.32 17.12
CA LEU A 224 14.83 -9.20 16.16
C LEU A 224 13.95 -10.25 16.86
N MET A 225 14.41 -10.76 18.00
CA MET A 225 13.63 -11.68 18.83
C MET A 225 12.45 -10.97 19.49
N ASN A 226 12.63 -9.73 19.97
CA ASN A 226 11.57 -8.90 20.55
C ASN A 226 10.49 -8.51 19.53
N VAL A 227 10.86 -8.28 18.27
CA VAL A 227 9.89 -8.07 17.18
C VAL A 227 9.01 -9.31 16.97
N GLY A 228 9.53 -10.50 17.29
CA GLY A 228 8.82 -11.77 17.20
C GLY A 228 9.00 -12.44 15.84
N PRO A 229 9.72 -13.58 15.75
CA PRO A 229 10.00 -14.26 14.48
C PRO A 229 8.77 -14.62 13.63
N LYS A 230 7.60 -14.80 14.26
CA LYS A 230 6.34 -15.05 13.54
C LYS A 230 5.94 -13.90 12.60
N ARG A 231 6.40 -12.67 12.86
CA ARG A 231 6.05 -11.48 12.07
C ARG A 231 6.94 -11.28 10.85
N TRP A 232 8.15 -11.83 10.82
CA TRP A 232 9.14 -11.48 9.80
C TRP A 232 9.94 -12.66 9.23
N SER A 233 9.95 -13.80 9.91
CA SER A 233 10.68 -14.98 9.43
C SER A 233 9.73 -15.94 8.71
N ARG A 234 10.23 -16.53 7.63
CA ARG A 234 9.48 -17.56 6.90
C ARG A 234 9.30 -18.83 7.73
N ALA A 235 10.34 -19.26 8.45
CA ALA A 235 10.34 -20.51 9.22
C ALA A 235 9.31 -20.56 10.37
N TYR A 236 8.94 -19.39 10.92
CA TYR A 236 7.97 -19.28 12.02
C TYR A 236 6.65 -18.63 11.61
N SER A 237 6.45 -18.36 10.33
CA SER A 237 5.19 -17.77 9.89
C SER A 237 3.98 -18.64 10.22
N PRO A 238 2.86 -18.06 10.68
CA PRO A 238 1.61 -18.78 10.87
C PRO A 238 0.92 -19.17 9.56
N VAL A 239 1.28 -18.56 8.42
CA VAL A 239 0.62 -18.84 7.12
C VAL A 239 1.63 -19.14 6.01
N ARG A 240 1.14 -19.74 4.92
CA ARG A 240 1.96 -19.95 3.73
C ARG A 240 2.06 -18.65 2.93
N HIS A 241 3.24 -18.04 2.94
CA HIS A 241 3.45 -16.74 2.29
C HIS A 241 3.51 -16.73 0.76
N TYR A 242 3.66 -17.88 0.09
CA TYR A 242 3.85 -17.96 -1.37
C TYR A 242 4.94 -17.00 -1.92
N ARG A 243 5.98 -16.71 -1.12
CA ARG A 243 7.08 -15.74 -1.35
C ARG A 243 6.73 -14.27 -1.13
N LEU A 244 5.52 -13.93 -0.72
CA LEU A 244 5.13 -12.59 -0.30
C LEU A 244 5.52 -12.37 1.17
N MET A 245 6.75 -11.87 1.38
CA MET A 245 7.28 -11.44 2.69
C MET A 245 7.51 -9.92 2.74
N THR A 246 7.22 -9.22 1.64
CA THR A 246 7.51 -7.81 1.41
C THR A 246 6.24 -7.07 0.99
N SER A 247 6.16 -5.79 1.31
CA SER A 247 5.18 -4.83 0.78
C SER A 247 5.50 -4.39 -0.66
N SER A 248 6.48 -5.00 -1.33
CA SER A 248 6.98 -4.56 -2.64
C SER A 248 5.92 -4.53 -3.74
N ILE A 249 4.85 -5.35 -3.63
CA ILE A 249 3.73 -5.30 -4.57
C ILE A 249 2.90 -4.02 -4.39
N ALA A 250 2.78 -3.52 -3.16
CA ALA A 250 2.16 -2.26 -2.84
C ALA A 250 3.05 -1.08 -3.25
N GLU A 251 4.36 -1.17 -3.02
CA GLU A 251 5.33 -0.17 -3.50
C GLU A 251 5.37 -0.08 -5.04
N SER A 252 5.25 -1.22 -5.74
CA SER A 252 5.14 -1.27 -7.20
C SER A 252 3.89 -0.55 -7.70
N MET A 253 2.74 -0.76 -7.04
CA MET A 253 1.51 -0.03 -7.35
C MET A 253 1.69 1.47 -7.11
N ASN A 254 2.29 1.84 -5.98
CA ASN A 254 2.59 3.24 -5.62
C ASN A 254 3.53 3.91 -6.63
N SER A 255 4.40 3.13 -7.27
CA SER A 255 5.32 3.57 -8.34
C SER A 255 4.57 3.87 -9.65
N CYS A 256 3.57 3.06 -10.01
CA CYS A 256 2.69 3.34 -11.16
C CYS A 256 1.88 4.62 -10.99
N LEU A 257 1.68 5.07 -9.75
CA LEU A 257 0.83 6.22 -9.40
C LEU A 257 1.60 7.52 -9.18
N VAL A 258 2.94 7.55 -9.35
CA VAL A 258 3.78 8.73 -9.09
C VAL A 258 3.26 10.01 -9.78
N HIS A 259 2.79 9.91 -11.03
CA HIS A 259 2.23 11.05 -11.76
C HIS A 259 0.81 11.40 -11.30
N ALA A 260 -0.05 10.40 -11.12
CA ALA A 260 -1.42 10.58 -10.68
C ALA A 260 -1.51 11.22 -9.28
N ARG A 261 -0.53 10.94 -8.39
CA ARG A 261 -0.44 11.52 -7.04
C ARG A 261 -0.21 13.03 -6.97
N GLN A 262 0.03 13.68 -8.10
CA GLN A 262 0.13 15.14 -8.21
C GLN A 262 -1.16 15.78 -8.74
N MET A 263 -2.11 14.97 -9.20
CA MET A 263 -3.35 15.44 -9.81
C MET A 263 -4.44 15.67 -8.75
N PRO A 264 -5.50 16.43 -9.07
CA PRO A 264 -6.69 16.51 -8.23
C PRO A 264 -7.30 15.13 -7.97
N ILE A 265 -7.98 14.98 -6.82
CA ILE A 265 -8.40 13.67 -6.32
C ILE A 265 -9.32 12.93 -7.28
N THR A 266 -10.24 13.61 -7.96
CA THR A 266 -11.12 12.98 -8.96
C THR A 266 -10.35 12.44 -10.15
N THR A 267 -9.42 13.21 -10.69
CA THR A 267 -8.55 12.80 -11.80
C THR A 267 -7.68 11.60 -11.39
N MET A 268 -7.17 11.61 -10.15
CA MET A 268 -6.38 10.50 -9.63
C MET A 268 -7.22 9.23 -9.45
N VAL A 269 -8.45 9.34 -8.90
CA VAL A 269 -9.37 8.21 -8.80
C VAL A 269 -9.71 7.65 -10.18
N GLU A 270 -9.97 8.52 -11.14
CA GLU A 270 -10.27 8.12 -12.52
C GLU A 270 -9.08 7.42 -13.19
N PHE A 271 -7.86 7.94 -12.98
CA PHE A 271 -6.63 7.29 -13.42
C PHE A 271 -6.48 5.88 -12.82
N ILE A 272 -6.69 5.73 -11.51
CA ILE A 272 -6.62 4.43 -10.84
C ILE A 272 -7.70 3.49 -11.40
N ARG A 273 -8.94 3.95 -11.55
CA ARG A 273 -10.05 3.18 -12.12
C ARG A 273 -9.69 2.66 -13.52
N GLU A 274 -9.21 3.53 -14.41
CA GLU A 274 -8.79 3.14 -15.77
C GLU A 274 -7.64 2.13 -15.76
N MET A 275 -6.63 2.38 -14.93
CA MET A 275 -5.48 1.50 -14.81
C MET A 275 -5.89 0.10 -14.35
N LEU A 276 -6.74 0.02 -13.32
CA LEU A 276 -7.28 -1.24 -12.81
C LEU A 276 -8.17 -1.94 -13.84
N GLN A 277 -9.03 -1.21 -14.54
CA GLN A 277 -9.87 -1.79 -15.59
C GLN A 277 -9.03 -2.40 -16.72
N LYS A 278 -8.01 -1.68 -17.20
CA LYS A 278 -7.08 -2.18 -18.22
C LYS A 278 -6.30 -3.40 -17.72
N TRP A 279 -5.94 -3.41 -16.43
CA TRP A 279 -5.26 -4.54 -15.79
C TRP A 279 -6.16 -5.79 -15.76
N PHE A 280 -7.35 -5.68 -15.18
CA PHE A 280 -8.30 -6.80 -15.09
C PHE A 280 -8.66 -7.35 -16.47
N TYR A 281 -8.94 -6.48 -17.45
CA TYR A 281 -9.21 -6.91 -18.82
C TYR A 281 -8.06 -7.74 -19.43
N LYS A 282 -6.81 -7.29 -19.25
CA LYS A 282 -5.62 -8.03 -19.74
C LYS A 282 -5.42 -9.35 -19.00
N CYS A 283 -5.72 -9.42 -17.70
CA CYS A 283 -5.60 -10.66 -16.93
C CYS A 283 -6.67 -11.67 -17.36
N CYS A 284 -7.94 -11.25 -17.50
CA CYS A 284 -9.03 -12.10 -17.97
C CYS A 284 -8.75 -12.68 -19.36
N THR A 285 -8.42 -11.82 -20.33
CA THR A 285 -8.12 -12.25 -21.72
C THR A 285 -6.90 -13.17 -21.85
N LYS A 286 -5.97 -13.13 -20.90
CA LYS A 286 -4.86 -14.10 -20.84
C LYS A 286 -5.29 -15.42 -20.23
N ALA A 287 -6.11 -15.40 -19.19
CA ALA A 287 -6.62 -16.59 -18.53
C ALA A 287 -7.50 -17.44 -19.46
N GLU A 288 -8.26 -16.82 -20.37
CA GLU A 288 -9.05 -17.52 -21.40
C GLU A 288 -8.21 -18.27 -22.44
N LYS A 289 -6.90 -17.97 -22.54
CA LYS A 289 -5.98 -18.57 -23.52
C LYS A 289 -5.11 -19.69 -22.92
N THR A 290 -5.28 -19.98 -21.63
CA THR A 290 -4.51 -20.97 -20.86
C THR A 290 -5.42 -22.06 -20.34
#